data_AF-A0A968EHT8-F1
#
_entry.id   AF-A0A968EHT8-F1
#
_cell.length_a   1.000
_cell.length_b   1.000
_cell.length_c   1.000
_cell.angle_alpha   90.00
_cell.angle_beta   90.00
_cell.angle_gamma   90.00
#
_symmetry.space_group_name_H-M   'P 1'
#
loop_
_entity.id
_entity.type
_entity.pdbx_description
1 polymer ?
#
loop_
_entity_poly.entity_id
_entity_poly.type
_entity_poly.pdbx_seq_one_letter_code
_entity_poly.pdbx_strand_id
1 'polypeptide(L)'
;LPLIGRADWNDCLNLNIFSTQPGESFQTAPLKESGTAESIFIAGLFVLAAKELSQIAEQFRRFEDAQQYKFAAERMSNTVLGAGWDGEWFLRAYDAYGEPVGSQVNKEGQLFIEPQGICVMAGIGLDDGKAQKALDAVNERLATTHGIILHQPAFTSYQPRLGEISSYPPGYKENAGVFCHTNPWIMIAEAILGNGDRAFNYYKLICPSAREEISELHKCEPYVYAQMIAGKDAPNHGEAKNSWLTGTAAWNYVAITQWILGVRPTYDGLEVAPVIPKDWDGFTMERIFRGVKHVIHVVREGEGNQVELTVDDEPVEGSIIPLPDLSKEKVEVLVRLL
;
A
#
# COMPACT_ATOMS: atom_id res chain seq x y z
N LEU A 1 -0.65 -16.46 -13.14
CA LEU A 1 -0.74 -15.64 -11.90
C LEU A 1 -1.65 -16.37 -10.90
N PRO A 2 -1.88 -15.90 -9.66
CA PRO A 2 -2.82 -16.55 -8.75
C PRO A 2 -4.27 -16.38 -9.23
N LEU A 3 -5.05 -17.46 -9.21
CA LEU A 3 -6.49 -17.39 -9.47
C LEU A 3 -7.17 -16.50 -8.41
N ILE A 4 -8.06 -15.62 -8.86
CA ILE A 4 -8.74 -14.65 -7.98
C ILE A 4 -9.83 -15.29 -7.10
N GLY A 5 -10.37 -16.44 -7.51
CA GLY A 5 -11.51 -17.05 -6.83
C GLY A 5 -12.76 -16.17 -6.92
N ARG A 6 -13.40 -15.88 -5.78
CA ARG A 6 -14.58 -15.01 -5.73
C ARG A 6 -14.24 -13.53 -5.88
N ALA A 7 -13.21 -13.10 -5.15
CA ALA A 7 -12.66 -11.76 -5.09
C ALA A 7 -11.29 -11.85 -4.40
N ASP A 8 -10.44 -10.84 -4.61
CA ASP A 8 -9.26 -10.62 -3.76
C ASP A 8 -9.60 -9.64 -2.63
N TRP A 9 -8.68 -8.76 -2.21
CA TRP A 9 -8.98 -7.74 -1.22
C TRP A 9 -10.13 -6.82 -1.65
N ASN A 10 -10.28 -6.58 -2.95
CA ASN A 10 -11.40 -5.81 -3.46
C ASN A 10 -12.62 -6.74 -3.57
N ASP A 11 -13.43 -6.77 -2.51
CA ASP A 11 -14.63 -7.61 -2.41
C ASP A 11 -15.62 -7.42 -3.57
N CYS A 12 -15.51 -6.30 -4.30
CA CYS A 12 -16.38 -5.96 -5.43
C CYS A 12 -15.82 -6.37 -6.80
N LEU A 13 -14.57 -6.85 -6.90
CA LEU A 13 -14.01 -7.35 -8.15
C LEU A 13 -14.34 -8.84 -8.31
N ASN A 14 -15.56 -9.13 -8.75
CA ASN A 14 -16.10 -10.49 -8.78
C ASN A 14 -16.08 -11.09 -10.20
N LEU A 15 -14.91 -11.58 -10.61
CA LEU A 15 -14.67 -12.02 -12.00
C LEU A 15 -15.32 -13.37 -12.36
N ASN A 16 -15.95 -14.05 -11.39
CA ASN A 16 -16.52 -15.40 -11.55
C ASN A 16 -17.99 -15.50 -11.09
N ILE A 17 -18.73 -14.38 -11.00
CA ILE A 17 -20.12 -14.38 -10.50
C ILE A 17 -21.16 -14.19 -11.63
N PHE A 18 -20.99 -13.15 -12.45
CA PHE A 18 -21.90 -12.86 -13.58
C PHE A 18 -23.38 -12.77 -13.17
N SER A 19 -23.67 -12.15 -12.02
CA SER A 19 -25.05 -11.98 -11.56
C SER A 19 -25.79 -11.00 -12.45
N THR A 20 -27.05 -11.31 -12.74
CA THR A 20 -28.00 -10.44 -13.42
C THR A 20 -29.30 -10.30 -12.63
N GLN A 21 -29.35 -10.87 -11.42
CA GLN A 21 -30.53 -10.95 -10.58
C GLN A 21 -30.47 -9.87 -9.49
N PRO A 22 -31.39 -8.89 -9.48
CA PRO A 22 -31.44 -7.89 -8.43
C PRO A 22 -31.58 -8.52 -7.04
N GLY A 23 -30.80 -8.04 -6.07
CA GLY A 23 -30.83 -8.52 -4.69
C GLY A 23 -29.99 -9.77 -4.40
N GLU A 24 -29.41 -10.41 -5.42
CA GLU A 24 -28.40 -11.44 -5.21
C GLU A 24 -27.08 -10.78 -4.78
N SER A 25 -26.59 -11.11 -3.59
CA SER A 25 -25.32 -10.56 -3.09
C SER A 25 -24.15 -11.14 -3.88
N PHE A 26 -23.30 -10.28 -4.45
CA PHE A 26 -22.09 -10.71 -5.17
C PHE A 26 -21.11 -11.51 -4.29
N GLN A 27 -21.09 -11.22 -2.99
CA GLN A 27 -20.25 -11.89 -1.99
C GLN A 27 -20.69 -13.32 -1.69
N THR A 28 -21.95 -13.68 -1.95
CA THR A 28 -22.48 -15.02 -1.61
C THR A 28 -23.13 -15.76 -2.78
N ALA A 29 -23.36 -15.09 -3.91
CA ALA A 29 -23.87 -15.67 -5.15
C ALA A 29 -23.06 -16.91 -5.58
N PRO A 30 -23.65 -17.88 -6.28
CA PRO A 30 -22.93 -19.07 -6.75
C PRO A 30 -21.69 -18.70 -7.58
N LEU A 31 -20.55 -19.30 -7.24
CA LEU A 31 -19.30 -19.13 -7.97
C LEU A 31 -19.33 -19.96 -9.26
N LYS A 32 -19.05 -19.32 -10.40
CA LYS A 32 -18.89 -19.95 -11.70
C LYS A 32 -17.41 -19.97 -12.04
N GLU A 33 -16.68 -20.92 -11.47
CA GLU A 33 -15.23 -21.00 -11.66
C GLU A 33 -14.87 -21.14 -13.14
N SER A 34 -14.17 -20.12 -13.66
CA SER A 34 -13.60 -20.15 -15.02
C SER A 34 -12.31 -20.94 -15.10
N GLY A 35 -11.56 -21.03 -13.99
CA GLY A 35 -10.17 -21.51 -13.98
C GLY A 35 -9.19 -20.56 -14.70
N THR A 36 -9.62 -19.35 -15.06
CA THR A 36 -8.83 -18.40 -15.87
C THR A 36 -8.67 -17.04 -15.21
N ALA A 37 -9.63 -16.60 -14.40
CA ALA A 37 -9.55 -15.28 -13.77
C ALA A 37 -8.42 -15.20 -12.73
N GLU A 38 -7.51 -14.23 -12.89
CA GLU A 38 -6.28 -14.09 -12.12
C GLU A 38 -6.11 -12.68 -11.53
N SER A 39 -5.43 -12.56 -10.38
CA SER A 39 -5.20 -11.28 -9.69
C SER A 39 -3.71 -10.92 -9.59
N ILE A 40 -3.35 -9.73 -10.07
CA ILE A 40 -2.01 -9.17 -9.88
C ILE A 40 -1.79 -8.73 -8.43
N PHE A 41 -2.85 -8.25 -7.77
CA PHE A 41 -2.79 -7.90 -6.36
C PHE A 41 -2.42 -9.11 -5.48
N ILE A 42 -3.05 -10.28 -5.70
CA ILE A 42 -2.68 -11.51 -4.98
C ILE A 42 -1.24 -11.92 -5.33
N ALA A 43 -0.79 -11.71 -6.57
CA ALA A 43 0.58 -12.01 -6.96
C ALA A 43 1.60 -11.17 -6.17
N GLY A 44 1.37 -9.87 -6.02
CA GLY A 44 2.21 -9.01 -5.19
C GLY A 44 2.15 -9.37 -3.70
N LEU A 45 0.97 -9.69 -3.16
CA LEU A 45 0.84 -10.19 -1.79
C LEU A 45 1.58 -11.51 -1.57
N PHE A 46 1.55 -12.41 -2.56
CA PHE A 46 2.28 -13.66 -2.51
C PHE A 46 3.79 -13.43 -2.42
N VAL A 47 4.33 -12.47 -3.19
CA VAL A 47 5.75 -12.10 -3.12
C VAL A 47 6.11 -11.54 -1.74
N LEU A 48 5.28 -10.67 -1.17
CA LEU A 48 5.46 -10.17 0.20
C LEU A 48 5.48 -11.32 1.22
N ALA A 49 4.46 -12.18 1.19
CA ALA A 49 4.35 -13.30 2.11
C ALA A 49 5.50 -14.32 1.97
N ALA A 50 5.92 -14.61 0.75
CA ALA A 50 7.04 -15.52 0.50
C ALA A 50 8.37 -14.94 1.00
N LYS A 51 8.62 -13.63 0.83
CA LYS A 51 9.79 -12.97 1.40
C LYS A 51 9.79 -13.01 2.93
N GLU A 52 8.65 -12.74 3.56
CA GLU A 52 8.49 -12.83 5.01
C GLU A 52 8.71 -14.26 5.53
N LEU A 53 8.08 -15.26 4.89
CA LEU A 53 8.26 -16.66 5.24
C LEU A 53 9.70 -17.14 5.04
N SER A 54 10.40 -16.61 4.04
CA SER A 54 11.84 -16.87 3.88
C SER A 54 12.62 -16.38 5.08
N GLN A 55 12.40 -15.14 5.52
CA GLN A 55 13.11 -14.58 6.68
C GLN A 55 12.80 -15.37 7.94
N ILE A 56 11.53 -15.72 8.18
CA ILE A 56 11.12 -16.58 9.29
C ILE A 56 11.86 -17.92 9.23
N ALA A 57 11.88 -18.58 8.06
CA ALA A 57 12.54 -19.87 7.90
C ALA A 57 14.05 -19.80 8.21
N GLU A 58 14.73 -18.71 7.82
CA GLU A 58 16.14 -18.47 8.17
C GLU A 58 16.35 -18.35 9.68
N GLN A 59 15.48 -17.64 10.40
CA GLN A 59 15.54 -17.52 11.86
C GLN A 59 15.41 -18.87 12.56
N PHE A 60 14.65 -19.81 11.99
CA PHE A 60 14.53 -21.19 12.47
C PHE A 60 15.56 -22.16 11.87
N ARG A 61 16.57 -21.67 11.13
CA ARG A 61 17.61 -22.46 10.44
C ARG A 61 17.03 -23.48 9.45
N ARG A 62 15.84 -23.23 8.91
CA ARG A 62 15.17 -24.02 7.87
C ARG A 62 15.58 -23.50 6.48
N PHE A 63 16.87 -23.61 6.17
CA PHE A 63 17.46 -22.95 4.99
C PHE A 63 16.91 -23.46 3.66
N GLU A 64 16.53 -24.74 3.57
CA GLU A 64 15.90 -25.29 2.37
C GLU A 64 14.53 -24.64 2.10
N ASP A 65 13.70 -24.50 3.13
CA ASP A 65 12.41 -23.82 3.01
C ASP A 65 12.59 -22.34 2.66
N ALA A 66 13.56 -21.67 3.29
CA ALA A 66 13.90 -20.28 2.95
C ALA A 66 14.25 -20.12 1.47
N GLN A 67 15.09 -21.00 0.92
CA GLN A 67 15.42 -20.97 -0.51
C GLN A 67 14.20 -21.24 -1.40
N GLN A 68 13.32 -22.18 -1.03
CA GLN A 68 12.09 -22.44 -1.77
C GLN A 68 11.18 -21.21 -1.80
N TYR A 69 11.04 -20.49 -0.67
CA TYR A 69 10.25 -19.28 -0.61
C TYR A 69 10.86 -18.13 -1.41
N LYS A 70 12.19 -17.92 -1.35
CA LYS A 70 12.88 -16.94 -2.22
C LYS A 70 12.65 -17.23 -3.69
N PHE A 71 12.84 -18.48 -4.11
CA PHE A 71 12.61 -18.89 -5.49
C PHE A 71 11.14 -18.68 -5.91
N ALA A 72 10.18 -18.98 -5.04
CA ALA A 72 8.77 -18.74 -5.31
C ALA A 72 8.46 -17.24 -5.47
N ALA A 73 9.04 -16.39 -4.62
CA ALA A 73 8.92 -14.93 -4.70
C ALA A 73 9.52 -14.38 -6.02
N GLU A 74 10.72 -14.82 -6.39
CA GLU A 74 11.38 -14.44 -7.65
C GLU A 74 10.56 -14.88 -8.86
N ARG A 75 10.10 -16.14 -8.88
CA ARG A 75 9.26 -16.67 -9.96
C ARG A 75 7.98 -15.87 -10.12
N MET A 76 7.30 -15.53 -9.02
CA MET A 76 6.08 -14.73 -9.08
C MET A 76 6.37 -13.29 -9.51
N SER A 77 7.46 -12.68 -9.03
CA SER A 77 7.88 -11.34 -9.45
C SER A 77 8.12 -11.29 -10.96
N ASN A 78 8.84 -12.27 -11.52
CA ASN A 78 9.04 -12.40 -12.96
C ASN A 78 7.74 -12.63 -13.72
N THR A 79 6.80 -13.39 -13.14
CA THR A 79 5.46 -13.60 -13.73
C THR A 79 4.67 -12.28 -13.78
N VAL A 80 4.71 -11.46 -12.72
CA VAL A 80 4.08 -10.14 -12.69
C VAL A 80 4.74 -9.19 -13.69
N LEU A 81 6.07 -9.19 -13.82
CA LEU A 81 6.76 -8.34 -14.79
C LEU A 81 6.48 -8.76 -16.24
N GLY A 82 6.32 -10.06 -16.50
CA GLY A 82 6.07 -10.59 -17.85
C GLY A 82 4.62 -10.53 -18.31
N ALA A 83 3.67 -10.78 -17.40
CA ALA A 83 2.24 -10.89 -17.72
C ALA A 83 1.36 -9.87 -16.98
N GLY A 84 1.88 -9.16 -15.98
CA GLY A 84 1.15 -8.18 -15.18
C GLY A 84 1.52 -6.73 -15.47
N TRP A 85 2.35 -6.45 -16.47
CA TRP A 85 2.80 -5.10 -16.83
C TRP A 85 2.09 -4.60 -18.09
N ASP A 86 1.44 -3.44 -18.01
CA ASP A 86 0.64 -2.85 -19.09
C ASP A 86 1.41 -1.83 -19.95
N GLY A 87 2.67 -1.57 -19.62
CA GLY A 87 3.55 -0.61 -20.31
C GLY A 87 3.90 0.60 -19.45
N GLU A 88 2.92 1.13 -18.73
CA GLU A 88 3.05 2.30 -17.85
C GLU A 88 2.76 1.97 -16.37
N TRP A 89 1.97 0.94 -16.10
CA TRP A 89 1.56 0.50 -14.76
C TRP A 89 1.32 -1.01 -14.71
N PHE A 90 1.12 -1.56 -13.51
CA PHE A 90 0.71 -2.95 -13.34
C PHE A 90 -0.78 -3.13 -13.68
N LEU A 91 -1.12 -4.20 -14.41
CA LEU A 91 -2.50 -4.63 -14.62
C LEU A 91 -3.21 -4.90 -13.29
N ARG A 92 -4.54 -4.88 -13.30
CA ARG A 92 -5.35 -5.24 -12.13
C ARG A 92 -5.56 -6.73 -12.00
N ALA A 93 -5.91 -7.36 -13.12
CA ALA A 93 -6.35 -8.75 -13.19
C ALA A 93 -6.45 -9.20 -14.65
N TYR A 94 -6.66 -10.51 -14.83
CA TYR A 94 -7.30 -11.08 -16.01
C TYR A 94 -8.68 -11.60 -15.61
N ASP A 95 -9.70 -11.34 -16.43
CA ASP A 95 -11.04 -11.84 -16.15
C ASP A 95 -11.23 -13.31 -16.55
N ALA A 96 -12.44 -13.82 -16.36
CA ALA A 96 -12.80 -15.21 -16.66
C ALA A 96 -12.69 -15.58 -18.16
N TYR A 97 -12.53 -14.61 -19.06
CA TYR A 97 -12.28 -14.82 -20.47
C TYR A 97 -10.79 -14.65 -20.84
N GLY A 98 -9.94 -14.35 -19.86
CA GLY A 98 -8.54 -14.02 -20.07
C GLY A 98 -8.32 -12.61 -20.63
N GLU A 99 -9.35 -11.74 -20.60
CA GLU A 99 -9.19 -10.35 -21.02
C GLU A 99 -8.57 -9.53 -19.89
N PRO A 100 -7.65 -8.59 -20.20
CA PRO A 100 -7.02 -7.77 -19.18
C PRO A 100 -8.03 -6.79 -18.54
N VAL A 101 -7.89 -6.62 -17.23
CA VAL A 101 -8.59 -5.62 -16.41
C VAL A 101 -7.54 -4.67 -15.84
N GLY A 102 -7.81 -3.36 -15.85
CA GLY A 102 -6.82 -2.37 -15.45
C GLY A 102 -5.73 -2.18 -16.50
N SER A 103 -6.14 -2.13 -17.77
CA SER A 103 -5.26 -1.91 -18.92
C SER A 103 -5.65 -0.67 -19.71
N GLN A 104 -4.68 -0.04 -20.35
CA GLN A 104 -4.85 1.02 -21.35
C GLN A 104 -5.79 0.62 -22.50
N VAL A 105 -5.95 -0.69 -22.79
CA VAL A 105 -6.89 -1.15 -23.84
C VAL A 105 -8.34 -1.12 -23.37
N ASN A 106 -8.60 -1.03 -22.06
CA ASN A 106 -9.95 -0.88 -21.53
C ASN A 106 -10.46 0.56 -21.76
N LYS A 107 -11.77 0.73 -21.96
CA LYS A 107 -12.39 2.06 -22.09
C LYS A 107 -12.56 2.76 -20.73
N GLU A 108 -12.95 1.99 -19.73
CA GLU A 108 -13.11 2.39 -18.32
C GLU A 108 -12.29 1.42 -17.46
N GLY A 109 -11.91 1.82 -16.25
CA GLY A 109 -11.08 1.02 -15.36
C GLY A 109 -9.71 0.71 -15.96
N GLN A 110 -8.99 1.74 -16.43
CA GLN A 110 -7.69 1.56 -17.08
C GLN A 110 -6.54 1.39 -16.10
N LEU A 111 -6.59 2.10 -14.96
CA LEU A 111 -5.57 2.03 -13.92
C LEU A 111 -6.26 1.85 -12.59
N PHE A 112 -5.80 0.85 -11.83
CA PHE A 112 -6.28 0.51 -10.49
C PHE A 112 -5.15 0.68 -9.47
N ILE A 113 -5.46 1.19 -8.28
CA ILE A 113 -4.48 1.54 -7.25
C ILE A 113 -3.82 0.31 -6.58
N GLU A 114 -4.58 -0.77 -6.37
CA GLU A 114 -4.18 -1.85 -5.46
C GLU A 114 -2.88 -2.56 -5.87
N PRO A 115 -2.72 -2.97 -7.15
CA PRO A 115 -1.48 -3.62 -7.60
C PRO A 115 -0.28 -2.67 -7.56
N GLN A 116 -0.48 -1.37 -7.77
CA GLN A 116 0.63 -0.43 -7.87
C GLN A 116 1.34 -0.30 -6.52
N GLY A 117 0.57 -0.16 -5.44
CA GLY A 117 1.12 -0.13 -4.08
C GLY A 117 1.73 -1.47 -3.70
N ILE A 118 0.96 -2.55 -3.81
CA ILE A 118 1.40 -3.87 -3.32
C ILE A 118 2.58 -4.46 -4.11
N CYS A 119 2.62 -4.32 -5.44
CA CYS A 119 3.74 -4.83 -6.22
C CYS A 119 5.03 -4.07 -5.91
N VAL A 120 4.98 -2.74 -5.77
CA VAL A 120 6.14 -1.93 -5.40
C VAL A 120 6.57 -2.24 -3.95
N MET A 121 5.63 -2.38 -3.02
CA MET A 121 5.93 -2.85 -1.66
C MET A 121 6.60 -4.23 -1.66
N ALA A 122 6.22 -5.11 -2.58
CA ALA A 122 6.84 -6.40 -2.77
C ALA A 122 8.24 -6.33 -3.42
N GLY A 123 8.70 -5.14 -3.80
CA GLY A 123 9.97 -4.89 -4.48
C GLY A 123 9.95 -5.16 -5.99
N ILE A 124 8.78 -5.32 -6.59
CA ILE A 124 8.66 -5.61 -8.02
C ILE A 124 8.83 -4.30 -8.81
N GLY A 125 9.78 -4.28 -9.75
CA GLY A 125 10.04 -3.15 -10.63
C GLY A 125 10.90 -2.03 -10.03
N LEU A 126 11.53 -2.26 -8.87
CA LEU A 126 12.45 -1.29 -8.27
C LEU A 126 13.74 -1.12 -9.11
N ASP A 127 14.26 -2.21 -9.66
CA ASP A 127 15.56 -2.23 -10.34
C ASP A 127 15.51 -1.84 -11.84
N ASP A 128 14.31 -1.68 -12.41
CA ASP A 128 14.10 -1.46 -13.85
C ASP A 128 13.25 -0.23 -14.19
N GLY A 129 12.97 0.62 -13.18
CA GLY A 129 12.22 1.86 -13.30
C GLY A 129 10.69 1.70 -13.41
N LYS A 130 10.16 0.47 -13.46
CA LYS A 130 8.70 0.26 -13.58
C LYS A 130 7.95 0.68 -12.33
N ALA A 131 8.53 0.51 -11.14
CA ALA A 131 7.93 0.96 -9.89
C ALA A 131 7.70 2.47 -9.89
N GLN A 132 8.73 3.25 -10.24
CA GLN A 132 8.61 4.71 -10.36
C GLN A 132 7.54 5.10 -11.38
N LYS A 133 7.56 4.45 -12.55
CA LYS A 133 6.60 4.70 -13.62
C LYS A 133 5.15 4.42 -13.20
N ALA A 134 4.91 3.33 -12.49
CA ALA A 134 3.59 2.98 -11.95
C ALA A 134 3.11 4.02 -10.92
N LEU A 135 3.97 4.47 -10.01
CA LEU A 135 3.61 5.47 -9.00
C LEU A 135 3.39 6.86 -9.62
N ASP A 136 4.14 7.22 -10.66
CA ASP A 136 3.90 8.46 -11.41
C ASP A 136 2.54 8.43 -12.12
N ALA A 137 2.15 7.29 -12.70
CA ALA A 137 0.82 7.12 -13.26
C ALA A 137 -0.29 7.22 -12.19
N VAL A 138 -0.07 6.68 -10.98
CA VAL A 138 -0.99 6.85 -9.85
C VAL A 138 -1.14 8.33 -9.49
N ASN A 139 -0.03 9.05 -9.37
CA ASN A 139 -0.02 10.48 -9.07
C ASN A 139 -0.79 11.29 -10.13
N GLU A 140 -0.52 11.04 -11.41
CA GLU A 140 -1.14 11.79 -12.50
C GLU A 140 -2.64 11.49 -12.63
N ARG A 141 -3.04 10.22 -12.49
CA ARG A 141 -4.38 9.79 -12.90
C ARG A 141 -5.35 9.56 -11.74
N LEU A 142 -4.85 9.16 -10.58
CA LEU A 142 -5.68 8.74 -9.44
C LEU A 142 -5.62 9.68 -8.24
N ALA A 143 -4.52 10.41 -8.03
CA ALA A 143 -4.43 11.35 -6.90
C ALA A 143 -5.41 12.52 -7.05
N THR A 144 -5.99 12.95 -5.93
CA THR A 144 -6.91 14.09 -5.83
C THR A 144 -6.63 14.90 -4.57
N THR A 145 -7.31 16.04 -4.39
CA THR A 145 -7.25 16.85 -3.16
C THR A 145 -7.80 16.16 -1.92
N HIS A 146 -8.45 15.00 -2.06
CA HIS A 146 -9.07 14.26 -0.95
C HIS A 146 -8.57 12.82 -0.81
N GLY A 147 -7.45 12.49 -1.47
CA GLY A 147 -6.83 11.16 -1.47
C GLY A 147 -6.78 10.55 -2.87
N ILE A 148 -6.34 9.30 -2.94
CA ILE A 148 -6.13 8.56 -4.18
C ILE A 148 -7.34 7.66 -4.43
N ILE A 149 -7.99 7.82 -5.58
CA ILE A 149 -9.17 7.00 -5.95
C ILE A 149 -8.77 5.59 -6.37
N LEU A 150 -9.71 4.65 -6.26
CA LEU A 150 -9.44 3.22 -6.46
C LEU A 150 -9.05 2.90 -7.91
N HIS A 151 -9.72 3.49 -8.89
CA HIS A 151 -9.37 3.33 -10.30
C HIS A 151 -9.89 4.49 -11.16
N GLN A 152 -9.41 4.61 -12.39
CA GLN A 152 -9.94 5.55 -13.38
C GLN A 152 -9.77 5.06 -14.83
N PRO A 153 -10.70 5.40 -15.76
CA PRO A 153 -12.02 6.02 -15.54
C PRO A 153 -12.95 5.15 -14.69
N ALA A 154 -13.84 5.76 -13.89
CA ALA A 154 -14.92 5.06 -13.20
C ALA A 154 -15.84 4.33 -14.21
N PHE A 155 -16.47 3.23 -13.78
CA PHE A 155 -17.45 2.53 -14.62
C PHE A 155 -18.78 3.30 -14.66
N THR A 156 -19.28 3.62 -15.85
CA THR A 156 -20.54 4.37 -16.02
C THR A 156 -21.75 3.47 -16.31
N SER A 157 -21.52 2.18 -16.54
CA SER A 157 -22.55 1.18 -16.76
C SER A 157 -22.16 -0.15 -16.13
N TYR A 158 -23.16 -0.93 -15.73
CA TYR A 158 -22.94 -2.23 -15.11
C TYR A 158 -22.19 -3.18 -16.06
N GLN A 159 -21.11 -3.79 -15.55
CA GLN A 159 -20.24 -4.75 -16.21
C GLN A 159 -20.40 -6.11 -15.53
N PRO A 160 -21.26 -7.02 -16.05
CA PRO A 160 -21.48 -8.33 -15.42
C PRO A 160 -20.20 -9.15 -15.22
N ARG A 161 -19.20 -8.97 -16.10
CA ARG A 161 -17.89 -9.63 -16.01
C ARG A 161 -17.02 -9.16 -14.84
N LEU A 162 -17.32 -7.99 -14.26
CA LEU A 162 -16.56 -7.39 -13.16
C LEU A 162 -17.28 -7.46 -11.82
N GLY A 163 -18.58 -7.73 -11.82
CA GLY A 163 -19.37 -7.85 -10.60
C GLY A 163 -19.71 -6.51 -9.96
N GLU A 164 -19.70 -6.48 -8.62
CA GLU A 164 -20.26 -5.38 -7.83
C GLU A 164 -19.58 -4.04 -8.09
N ILE A 165 -18.31 -4.03 -8.47
CA ILE A 165 -17.51 -2.80 -8.64
C ILE A 165 -18.16 -1.82 -9.61
N SER A 166 -18.88 -2.31 -10.61
CA SER A 166 -19.56 -1.48 -11.62
C SER A 166 -21.03 -1.18 -11.28
N SER A 167 -21.52 -1.64 -10.12
CA SER A 167 -22.88 -1.39 -9.65
C SER A 167 -23.00 -0.10 -8.84
N TYR A 168 -21.91 0.36 -8.22
CA TYR A 168 -21.87 1.66 -7.57
C TYR A 168 -21.89 2.78 -8.61
N PRO A 169 -22.58 3.90 -8.36
CA PRO A 169 -22.40 5.11 -9.16
C PRO A 169 -20.93 5.59 -9.14
N PRO A 170 -20.45 6.26 -10.20
CA PRO A 170 -19.09 6.80 -10.27
C PRO A 170 -18.69 7.64 -9.05
N GLY A 171 -17.48 7.42 -8.54
CA GLY A 171 -16.88 8.17 -7.44
C GLY A 171 -17.29 7.67 -6.05
N TYR A 172 -18.04 6.59 -5.93
CA TYR A 172 -18.42 6.02 -4.64
C TYR A 172 -17.87 4.62 -4.45
N LYS A 173 -17.44 4.34 -3.22
CA LYS A 173 -17.08 2.99 -2.80
C LYS A 173 -16.03 2.43 -3.77
N GLU A 174 -16.14 1.18 -4.19
CA GLU A 174 -15.15 0.52 -5.01
C GLU A 174 -15.13 1.04 -6.47
N ASN A 175 -16.17 1.78 -6.90
CA ASN A 175 -16.21 2.47 -8.19
C ASN A 175 -15.59 3.87 -8.12
N ALA A 176 -14.26 3.94 -8.21
CA ALA A 176 -13.49 5.20 -8.20
C ALA A 176 -13.71 6.11 -6.97
N GLY A 177 -14.18 5.56 -5.85
CA GLY A 177 -14.09 6.25 -4.56
C GLY A 177 -12.65 6.30 -4.05
N VAL A 178 -12.36 7.24 -3.16
CA VAL A 178 -11.12 7.19 -2.35
C VAL A 178 -11.33 6.15 -1.28
N PHE A 179 -10.77 4.96 -1.50
CA PHE A 179 -10.75 3.90 -0.50
C PHE A 179 -9.53 4.09 0.39
N CYS A 180 -9.72 4.72 1.55
CA CYS A 180 -8.62 5.19 2.40
C CYS A 180 -7.67 4.06 2.83
N HIS A 181 -8.13 2.82 2.84
CA HIS A 181 -7.33 1.63 3.18
C HIS A 181 -6.19 1.38 2.18
N THR A 182 -6.41 1.62 0.88
CA THR A 182 -5.42 1.33 -0.17
C THR A 182 -4.36 2.42 -0.29
N ASN A 183 -4.68 3.64 0.16
CA ASN A 183 -3.83 4.81 0.02
C ASN A 183 -2.47 4.62 0.74
N PRO A 184 -2.41 4.07 1.97
CA PRO A 184 -1.15 3.70 2.62
C PRO A 184 -0.24 2.79 1.82
N TRP A 185 -0.75 1.92 0.95
CA TRP A 185 0.11 1.08 0.11
C TRP A 185 0.91 1.93 -0.88
N ILE A 186 0.29 2.97 -1.43
CA ILE A 186 1.00 3.97 -2.24
C ILE A 186 1.95 4.78 -1.36
N MET A 187 1.54 5.24 -0.18
CA MET A 187 2.44 5.98 0.73
C MET A 187 3.72 5.19 1.06
N ILE A 188 3.57 3.89 1.34
CA ILE A 188 4.69 2.99 1.62
C ILE A 188 5.53 2.76 0.37
N ALA A 189 4.91 2.52 -0.79
CA ALA A 189 5.61 2.38 -2.07
C ALA A 189 6.43 3.62 -2.44
N GLU A 190 5.89 4.82 -2.19
CA GLU A 190 6.61 6.09 -2.36
C GLU A 190 7.81 6.20 -1.41
N ALA A 191 7.62 5.83 -0.14
CA ALA A 191 8.71 5.80 0.82
C ALA A 191 9.81 4.81 0.42
N ILE A 192 9.45 3.64 -0.12
CA ILE A 192 10.41 2.65 -0.65
C ILE A 192 11.26 3.23 -1.80
N LEU A 193 10.68 4.09 -2.65
CA LEU A 193 11.42 4.79 -3.71
C LEU A 193 12.15 6.05 -3.20
N GLY A 194 12.05 6.39 -1.92
CA GLY A 194 12.68 7.57 -1.34
C GLY A 194 11.88 8.88 -1.52
N ASN A 195 10.62 8.81 -1.96
CA ASN A 195 9.79 9.98 -2.27
C ASN A 195 9.03 10.49 -1.01
N GLY A 196 9.76 10.98 -0.02
CA GLY A 196 9.21 11.41 1.28
C GLY A 196 8.16 12.51 1.21
N ASP A 197 8.35 13.51 0.35
CA ASP A 197 7.38 14.60 0.14
C ASP A 197 6.04 14.05 -0.36
N ARG A 198 6.08 13.14 -1.34
CA ARG A 198 4.88 12.56 -1.96
C ARG A 198 4.18 11.59 -1.01
N ALA A 199 4.94 10.74 -0.31
CA ALA A 199 4.43 9.84 0.71
C ALA A 199 3.68 10.59 1.83
N PHE A 200 4.30 11.65 2.38
CA PHE A 200 3.70 12.44 3.45
C PHE A 200 2.55 13.33 2.95
N ASN A 201 2.64 13.85 1.72
CA ASN A 201 1.51 14.57 1.12
C ASN A 201 0.27 13.68 1.04
N TYR A 202 0.40 12.45 0.51
CA TYR A 202 -0.71 11.50 0.46
C TYR A 202 -1.26 11.15 1.84
N TYR A 203 -0.40 11.00 2.85
CA TYR A 203 -0.83 10.81 4.24
C TYR A 203 -1.74 11.96 4.70
N LYS A 204 -1.34 13.21 4.49
CA LYS A 204 -2.13 14.39 4.89
C LYS A 204 -3.49 14.47 4.20
N LEU A 205 -3.61 14.04 2.93
CA LEU A 205 -4.88 14.11 2.19
C LEU A 205 -6.03 13.35 2.87
N ILE A 206 -5.72 12.29 3.63
CA ILE A 206 -6.70 11.43 4.30
C ILE A 206 -6.57 11.42 5.84
N CYS A 207 -5.58 12.11 6.41
CA CYS A 207 -5.36 12.18 7.85
C CYS A 207 -6.47 13.01 8.52
N PRO A 208 -7.15 12.51 9.57
CA PRO A 208 -8.28 13.20 10.19
C PRO A 208 -7.94 14.61 10.67
N SER A 209 -6.82 14.78 11.38
CA SER A 209 -6.40 16.08 11.90
C SER A 209 -6.06 17.09 10.80
N ALA A 210 -5.48 16.63 9.69
CA ALA A 210 -5.22 17.49 8.52
C ALA A 210 -6.51 17.88 7.77
N ARG A 211 -7.62 17.20 8.04
CA ARG A 211 -8.93 17.43 7.42
C ARG A 211 -9.93 18.12 8.35
N GLU A 212 -9.54 18.44 9.58
CA GLU A 212 -10.42 19.04 10.58
C GLU A 212 -11.05 20.36 10.07
N GLU A 213 -10.27 21.20 9.38
CA GLU A 213 -10.75 22.48 8.83
C GLU A 213 -11.85 22.31 7.75
N ILE A 214 -11.93 21.14 7.11
CA ILE A 214 -12.93 20.82 6.09
C ILE A 214 -14.03 19.88 6.62
N SER A 215 -14.26 19.85 7.94
CA SER A 215 -15.25 18.97 8.59
C SER A 215 -16.65 19.04 7.98
N GLU A 216 -17.11 20.24 7.57
CA GLU A 216 -18.41 20.43 6.93
C GLU A 216 -18.55 19.67 5.60
N LEU A 217 -17.45 19.56 4.85
CA LEU A 217 -17.34 18.74 3.65
C LEU A 217 -17.12 17.27 4.01
N HIS A 218 -16.25 16.97 4.98
CA HIS A 218 -15.90 15.60 5.33
C HIS A 218 -17.06 14.81 5.93
N LYS A 219 -17.99 15.47 6.65
CA LYS A 219 -19.19 14.92 7.31
C LYS A 219 -18.96 13.91 8.44
N CYS A 220 -17.89 13.12 8.40
CA CYS A 220 -17.50 12.20 9.47
C CYS A 220 -16.60 12.86 10.52
N GLU A 221 -16.30 12.12 11.58
CA GLU A 221 -15.50 12.54 12.73
C GLU A 221 -14.07 13.02 12.33
N PRO A 222 -13.63 14.22 12.75
CA PRO A 222 -12.33 14.78 12.36
C PRO A 222 -11.14 14.21 13.16
N TYR A 223 -11.34 13.15 13.93
CA TYR A 223 -10.32 12.56 14.81
C TYR A 223 -10.11 11.05 14.59
N VAL A 224 -10.84 10.44 13.64
CA VAL A 224 -10.64 9.05 13.22
C VAL A 224 -10.74 8.92 11.70
N TYR A 225 -10.08 7.90 11.16
CA TYR A 225 -10.20 7.59 9.74
C TYR A 225 -11.60 7.05 9.39
N ALA A 226 -12.00 7.26 8.13
CA ALA A 226 -13.15 6.62 7.50
C ALA A 226 -12.71 5.64 6.40
N GLN A 227 -13.54 4.66 6.08
CA GLN A 227 -13.25 3.69 5.02
C GLN A 227 -13.18 4.36 3.65
N MET A 228 -14.12 5.25 3.36
CA MET A 228 -14.31 5.82 2.04
C MET A 228 -14.55 7.32 2.12
N ILE A 229 -13.90 8.04 1.21
CA ILE A 229 -14.21 9.42 0.85
C ILE A 229 -14.69 9.41 -0.61
N ALA A 230 -15.77 10.12 -0.91
CA ALA A 230 -16.29 10.22 -2.27
C ALA A 230 -15.20 10.77 -3.19
N GLY A 231 -14.95 10.09 -4.32
CA GLY A 231 -13.94 10.41 -5.32
C GLY A 231 -14.37 11.53 -6.27
N LYS A 232 -13.49 11.88 -7.21
CA LYS A 232 -13.65 13.06 -8.09
C LYS A 232 -14.81 12.94 -9.09
N ASP A 233 -15.27 11.74 -9.38
CA ASP A 233 -16.40 11.49 -10.28
C ASP A 233 -17.77 11.58 -9.57
N ALA A 234 -17.78 11.78 -8.24
CA ALA A 234 -18.99 11.99 -7.46
C ALA A 234 -19.31 13.49 -7.33
N PRO A 235 -20.61 13.88 -7.30
CA PRO A 235 -21.02 15.28 -7.14
C PRO A 235 -20.63 15.90 -5.79
N ASN A 236 -20.30 15.07 -4.80
CA ASN A 236 -19.92 15.43 -3.44
C ASN A 236 -18.50 14.96 -3.10
N HIS A 237 -17.57 15.04 -4.07
CA HIS A 237 -16.15 14.76 -3.88
C HIS A 237 -15.64 15.35 -2.55
N GLY A 238 -15.10 14.50 -1.67
CA GLY A 238 -14.64 14.90 -0.33
C GLY A 238 -15.52 14.46 0.85
N GLU A 239 -16.78 14.09 0.62
CA GLU A 239 -17.67 13.55 1.67
C GLU A 239 -17.28 12.12 2.08
N ALA A 240 -17.09 11.88 3.37
CA ALA A 240 -16.79 10.54 3.89
C ALA A 240 -18.02 9.72 4.28
N LYS A 241 -17.83 8.40 4.28
CA LYS A 241 -18.79 7.41 4.78
C LYS A 241 -18.04 6.27 5.48
N ASN A 242 -18.75 5.53 6.32
CA ASN A 242 -18.25 4.36 7.06
C ASN A 242 -17.02 4.72 7.92
N SER A 243 -17.21 5.64 8.88
CA SER A 243 -16.15 6.03 9.83
C SER A 243 -15.81 4.91 10.83
N TRP A 244 -14.70 5.08 11.54
CA TRP A 244 -14.17 4.20 12.59
C TRP A 244 -13.68 2.82 12.15
N LEU A 245 -14.59 1.95 11.71
CA LEU A 245 -14.32 0.52 11.58
C LEU A 245 -13.72 0.21 10.22
N THR A 246 -12.42 0.50 10.08
CA THR A 246 -11.69 0.32 8.84
C THR A 246 -10.22 -0.02 9.08
N GLY A 247 -9.67 -0.91 8.25
CA GLY A 247 -8.24 -1.21 8.23
C GLY A 247 -7.35 0.01 7.87
N THR A 248 -7.95 1.11 7.40
CA THR A 248 -7.28 2.39 7.17
C THR A 248 -6.48 2.85 8.39
N ALA A 249 -7.00 2.65 9.61
CA ALA A 249 -6.31 3.05 10.82
C ALA A 249 -4.98 2.29 11.00
N ALA A 250 -5.00 0.97 10.86
CA ALA A 250 -3.81 0.14 11.00
C ALA A 250 -2.78 0.43 9.90
N TRP A 251 -3.21 0.52 8.65
CA TRP A 251 -2.32 0.78 7.53
C TRP A 251 -1.72 2.19 7.54
N ASN A 252 -2.47 3.22 7.95
CA ASN A 252 -1.90 4.55 8.12
C ASN A 252 -0.92 4.60 9.30
N TYR A 253 -1.19 3.89 10.39
CA TYR A 253 -0.23 3.77 11.50
C TYR A 253 1.08 3.15 11.02
N VAL A 254 1.02 2.07 10.25
CA VAL A 254 2.21 1.45 9.63
C VAL A 254 2.91 2.43 8.68
N ALA A 255 2.19 3.06 7.76
CA ALA A 255 2.79 4.00 6.80
C ALA A 255 3.51 5.16 7.49
N ILE A 256 2.86 5.85 8.44
CA ILE A 256 3.46 7.02 9.09
C ILE A 256 4.60 6.63 10.04
N THR A 257 4.44 5.59 10.87
CA THR A 257 5.45 5.27 11.90
C THR A 257 6.63 4.47 11.36
N GLN A 258 6.39 3.51 10.45
CA GLN A 258 7.39 2.51 10.04
C GLN A 258 8.08 2.83 8.72
N TRP A 259 7.45 3.63 7.85
CA TRP A 259 7.94 3.88 6.50
C TRP A 259 8.25 5.36 6.23
N ILE A 260 7.40 6.29 6.68
CA ILE A 260 7.67 7.73 6.55
C ILE A 260 8.63 8.17 7.66
N LEU A 261 8.24 8.02 8.94
CA LEU A 261 9.16 8.23 10.07
C LEU A 261 10.24 7.13 10.14
N GLY A 262 9.99 6.00 9.49
CA GLY A 262 11.05 5.01 9.21
C GLY A 262 11.47 4.13 10.38
N VAL A 263 10.74 4.10 11.50
CA VAL A 263 11.11 3.33 12.70
C VAL A 263 10.31 2.03 12.75
N ARG A 264 10.94 0.91 12.40
CA ARG A 264 10.25 -0.39 12.24
C ARG A 264 11.00 -1.57 12.86
N PRO A 265 10.32 -2.46 13.60
CA PRO A 265 10.92 -3.69 14.08
C PRO A 265 11.40 -4.59 12.94
N THR A 266 12.56 -5.22 13.12
CA THR A 266 13.03 -6.35 12.31
C THR A 266 13.30 -7.57 13.23
N TYR A 267 13.69 -8.69 12.63
CA TYR A 267 14.11 -9.87 13.40
C TYR A 267 15.38 -9.59 14.21
N ASP A 268 16.34 -8.91 13.59
CA ASP A 268 17.69 -8.68 14.11
C ASP A 268 17.83 -7.39 14.94
N GLY A 269 16.81 -6.51 14.93
CA GLY A 269 16.92 -5.22 15.59
C GLY A 269 15.73 -4.29 15.40
N LEU A 270 15.96 -3.00 15.66
CA LEU A 270 15.03 -1.92 15.34
C LEU A 270 15.64 -1.11 14.18
N GLU A 271 15.00 -1.16 13.01
CA GLU A 271 15.44 -0.38 11.87
C GLU A 271 14.97 1.07 11.99
N VAL A 272 15.86 2.01 11.68
CA VAL A 272 15.60 3.44 11.57
C VAL A 272 16.07 3.92 10.21
N ALA A 273 15.13 4.02 9.28
CA ALA A 273 15.33 4.48 7.90
C ALA A 273 14.23 5.49 7.51
N PRO A 274 14.31 6.74 8.00
CA PRO A 274 13.31 7.78 7.72
C PRO A 274 13.29 8.20 6.25
N VAL A 275 12.09 8.41 5.72
CA VAL A 275 11.84 8.96 4.37
C VAL A 275 10.82 10.08 4.52
N ILE A 276 11.27 11.16 5.15
CA ILE A 276 10.46 12.33 5.53
C ILE A 276 10.55 13.44 4.47
N PRO A 277 9.63 14.43 4.47
CA PRO A 277 9.70 15.59 3.60
C PRO A 277 11.06 16.30 3.64
N LYS A 278 11.46 16.90 2.52
CA LYS A 278 12.76 17.58 2.41
C LYS A 278 12.86 18.85 3.23
N ASP A 279 11.72 19.46 3.53
CA ASP A 279 11.60 20.71 4.32
C ASP A 279 11.61 20.47 5.84
N TRP A 280 11.68 19.22 6.30
CA TRP A 280 11.80 18.91 7.72
C TRP A 280 13.26 18.94 8.17
N ASP A 281 13.56 19.71 9.21
CA ASP A 281 14.88 19.73 9.88
C ASP A 281 15.19 18.41 10.62
N GLY A 282 14.17 17.60 10.89
CA GLY A 282 14.26 16.38 11.67
C GLY A 282 13.07 16.18 12.60
N PHE A 283 13.15 15.16 13.47
CA PHE A 283 12.15 14.91 14.51
C PHE A 283 12.76 14.11 15.66
N THR A 284 12.05 14.03 16.78
CA THR A 284 12.39 13.11 17.87
C THR A 284 11.25 12.13 18.10
N MET A 285 11.57 10.85 18.26
CA MET A 285 10.62 9.79 18.57
C MET A 285 11.08 8.99 19.79
N GLU A 286 10.15 8.66 20.67
CA GLU A 286 10.37 7.67 21.72
C GLU A 286 9.71 6.35 21.33
N ARG A 287 10.49 5.27 21.30
CA ARG A 287 10.01 3.93 20.95
C ARG A 287 10.46 2.91 22.00
N ILE A 288 9.49 2.29 22.66
CA ILE A 288 9.77 1.10 23.49
C ILE A 288 9.86 -0.10 22.56
N PHE A 289 11.03 -0.74 22.52
CA PHE A 289 11.27 -1.94 21.72
C PHE A 289 11.96 -2.99 22.58
N ARG A 290 11.33 -4.17 22.68
CA ARG A 290 11.79 -5.33 23.48
C ARG A 290 12.22 -4.96 24.92
N GLY A 291 11.48 -4.05 25.56
CA GLY A 291 11.67 -3.67 26.96
C GLY A 291 12.57 -2.44 27.20
N VAL A 292 13.22 -1.90 26.16
CA VAL A 292 14.12 -0.74 26.28
C VAL A 292 13.56 0.47 25.54
N LYS A 293 13.63 1.65 26.16
CA LYS A 293 13.23 2.92 25.56
C LYS A 293 14.33 3.44 24.63
N HIS A 294 14.02 3.57 23.35
CA HIS A 294 14.90 4.21 22.37
C HIS A 294 14.43 5.65 22.20
N VAL A 295 15.29 6.61 22.50
CA VAL A 295 15.04 8.03 22.20
C VAL A 295 15.81 8.35 20.93
N ILE A 296 15.07 8.51 19.84
CA ILE A 296 15.60 8.60 18.48
C ILE A 296 15.52 10.04 18.03
N HIS A 297 16.68 10.67 17.89
CA HIS A 297 16.86 12.00 17.33
C HIS A 297 17.24 11.89 15.87
N VAL A 298 16.32 12.24 14.98
CA VAL A 298 16.58 12.34 13.55
C VAL A 298 16.87 13.80 13.22
N VAL A 299 18.00 14.07 12.56
CA VAL A 299 18.41 15.39 12.09
C VAL A 299 18.68 15.31 10.59
N ARG A 300 18.17 16.27 9.83
CA ARG A 300 18.46 16.42 8.41
C ARG A 300 19.71 17.27 8.22
N GLU A 301 20.74 16.67 7.64
CA GLU A 301 21.99 17.35 7.26
C GLU A 301 22.15 17.47 5.73
N GLY A 302 21.40 16.69 4.95
CA GLY A 302 21.30 16.85 3.51
C GLY A 302 19.95 16.41 2.90
N GLU A 303 19.89 16.38 1.56
CA GLU A 303 18.65 16.21 0.80
C GLU A 303 18.24 14.74 0.56
N GLY A 304 19.14 13.80 0.84
CA GLY A 304 18.89 12.38 0.63
C GLY A 304 18.16 11.71 1.80
N ASN A 305 18.13 10.38 1.73
CA ASN A 305 17.54 9.49 2.73
C ASN A 305 18.59 8.52 3.31
N GLN A 306 19.88 8.77 3.04
CA GLN A 306 20.94 7.91 3.58
C GLN A 306 21.09 8.19 5.08
N VAL A 307 21.14 7.14 5.88
CA VAL A 307 21.27 7.25 7.34
C VAL A 307 22.71 7.01 7.79
N GLU A 308 23.20 7.88 8.67
CA GLU A 308 24.28 7.57 9.59
C GLU A 308 23.73 7.49 11.01
N LEU A 309 24.04 6.41 11.72
CA LEU A 309 23.42 6.06 12.98
C LEU A 309 24.46 5.89 14.09
N THR A 310 24.21 6.50 15.25
CA THR A 310 24.93 6.20 16.49
C THR A 310 23.95 5.79 17.60
N VAL A 311 24.41 4.91 18.48
CA VAL A 311 23.68 4.47 19.68
C VAL A 311 24.57 4.69 20.88
N ASP A 312 24.14 5.53 21.83
CA ASP A 312 24.95 5.99 22.96
C ASP A 312 26.35 6.46 22.51
N ASP A 313 26.37 7.33 21.47
CA ASP A 313 27.57 7.90 20.82
C ASP A 313 28.48 6.90 20.05
N GLU A 314 28.16 5.62 20.05
CA GLU A 314 28.89 4.60 19.28
C GLU A 314 28.30 4.42 17.88
N PRO A 315 29.11 4.44 16.81
CA PRO A 315 28.61 4.27 15.44
C PRO A 315 28.09 2.85 15.19
N VAL A 316 27.00 2.76 14.43
CA VAL A 316 26.41 1.50 13.97
C VAL A 316 26.42 1.48 12.45
N GLU A 317 26.83 0.35 11.88
CA GLU A 317 26.80 0.16 10.43
C GLU A 317 25.35 -0.09 9.95
N GLY A 318 24.94 0.62 8.90
CA GLY A 318 23.61 0.50 8.31
C GLY A 318 22.52 1.20 9.12
N SER A 319 21.28 0.75 8.96
CA SER A 319 20.07 1.37 9.53
C SER A 319 19.48 0.60 10.72
N ILE A 320 20.06 -0.54 11.11
CA ILE A 320 19.47 -1.44 12.12
C ILE A 320 20.20 -1.28 13.45
N ILE A 321 19.49 -0.73 14.44
CA ILE A 321 19.91 -0.77 15.85
C ILE A 321 19.87 -2.23 16.30
N PRO A 322 20.97 -2.81 16.80
CA PRO A 322 21.01 -4.19 17.29
C PRO A 322 20.00 -4.44 18.42
N LEU A 323 19.77 -5.72 18.73
CA LEU A 323 18.93 -6.09 19.86
C LEU A 323 19.40 -5.40 21.16
N PRO A 324 18.48 -4.79 21.92
CA PRO A 324 18.87 -3.94 23.04
C PRO A 324 19.44 -4.77 24.21
N ASP A 325 20.41 -4.19 24.91
CA ASP A 325 20.89 -4.70 26.20
C ASP A 325 19.82 -4.45 27.27
N LEU A 326 19.23 -5.55 27.77
CA LEU A 326 18.14 -5.51 28.75
C LEU A 326 18.58 -5.03 30.15
N SER A 327 19.89 -4.82 30.37
CA SER A 327 20.38 -4.12 31.57
C SER A 327 20.14 -2.61 31.53
N LYS A 328 19.88 -2.04 30.34
CA LYS A 328 19.57 -0.62 30.14
C LYS A 328 18.07 -0.39 30.10
N GLU A 329 17.61 0.69 30.75
CA GLU A 329 16.22 1.14 30.63
C GLU A 329 16.00 2.00 29.37
N LYS A 330 17.06 2.67 28.91
CA LYS A 330 17.04 3.63 27.81
C LYS A 330 18.35 3.62 27.02
N VAL A 331 18.26 3.91 25.73
CA VAL A 331 19.38 4.25 24.84
C VAL A 331 19.08 5.54 24.07
N GLU A 332 20.11 6.34 23.80
CA GLU A 332 20.04 7.51 22.91
C GLU A 332 20.46 7.09 21.51
N VAL A 333 19.68 7.48 20.51
CA VAL A 333 19.97 7.20 19.10
C VAL A 333 20.01 8.51 18.36
N LEU A 334 21.13 8.79 17.68
CA LEU A 334 21.23 9.91 16.75
C LEU A 334 21.26 9.37 15.33
N VAL A 335 20.41 9.92 14.47
CA VAL A 335 20.31 9.59 13.06
C VAL A 335 20.50 10.86 12.26
N ARG A 336 21.52 10.88 11.40
CA ARG A 336 21.75 11.94 10.43
C ARG A 336 21.25 11.48 9.07
N LEU A 337 20.38 12.28 8.45
CA LEU A 337 19.95 12.11 7.06
C LEU A 337 20.85 12.94 6.17
N LEU A 338 21.62 12.27 5.31
CA LEU A 338 22.53 12.88 4.34
C LEU A 338 21.89 13.07 2.97
#